data_AF-A0A410TUL9-F1
#
_entry.id   AF-A0A410TUL9-F1
#
_cell.length_a   1.000
_cell.length_b   1.000
_cell.length_c   1.000
_cell.angle_alpha   90.00
_cell.angle_beta   90.00
_cell.angle_gamma   90.00
#
_symmetry.space_group_name_H-M   'P 1'
#
loop_
_entity.id
_entity.type
_entity.pdbx_description
1 polymer ?
#
loop_
_entity_poly.entity_id
_entity_poly.type
_entity_poly.pdbx_seq_one_letter_code
_entity_poly.pdbx_strand_id
1 'polypeptide(L)'
;MENLTGKWEALGDRSSEGPTDVHGPLFDRKTLQKTYSIPLRVSADHTQRIVLSKWEFEYEVRSQAHRNTLNVALGAGIGERNHFGLGTLSLTSKQEPFLTGV
;
A
#
# COMPACT_ATOMS: atom_id res chain seq x y z
N MET A 1 7.81 -1.67 5.99
CA MET A 1 7.10 -2.31 7.13
C MET A 1 6.73 -1.27 8.17
N GLU A 2 7.69 -0.48 8.66
CA GLU A 2 7.45 0.56 9.68
C GLU A 2 6.30 1.53 9.37
N ASN A 3 6.23 2.08 8.15
CA ASN A 3 5.13 2.97 7.74
C ASN A 3 3.73 2.34 7.87
N LEU A 4 3.57 1.07 7.47
CA LEU A 4 2.28 0.37 7.57
C LEU A 4 2.00 -0.06 9.02
N THR A 5 3.04 -0.30 9.82
CA THR A 5 2.91 -0.64 11.24
C THR A 5 2.34 0.55 12.03
N GLY A 6 2.89 1.75 11.86
CA GLY A 6 2.34 2.95 12.51
C GLY A 6 0.91 3.25 12.06
N LYS A 7 0.58 3.01 10.79
CA LYS A 7 -0.80 3.14 10.29
C LYS A 7 -1.75 2.12 10.90
N TRP A 8 -1.30 0.87 11.07
CA TRP A 8 -2.06 -0.17 11.76
C TRP A 8 -2.32 0.18 13.23
N GLU A 9 -1.30 0.67 13.93
CA GLU A 9 -1.42 1.08 15.34
C GLU A 9 -2.36 2.27 15.57
N ALA A 10 -2.55 3.11 14.55
CA ALA A 10 -3.51 4.20 14.59
C ALA A 10 -4.97 3.76 14.40
N LEU A 11 -5.22 2.52 13.96
CA LEU A 11 -6.58 1.98 13.84
C LEU A 11 -7.11 1.59 15.22
N GLY A 12 -8.28 2.13 15.56
CA GLY A 12 -8.96 1.86 16.84
C GLY A 12 -9.62 0.48 16.92
N ASP A 13 -10.08 -0.06 15.79
CA ASP A 13 -10.69 -1.39 15.68
C ASP A 13 -9.85 -2.26 14.74
N ARG A 14 -8.72 -2.74 15.27
CA ARG A 14 -7.78 -3.59 14.52
C ARG A 14 -7.78 -5.01 15.05
N SER A 15 -7.53 -5.96 14.15
CA SER A 15 -7.24 -7.35 14.53
C SER A 15 -5.94 -7.43 15.35
N SER A 16 -5.73 -8.54 16.05
CA SER A 16 -4.44 -8.85 16.68
C SER A 16 -3.36 -9.16 15.64
N GLU A 17 -3.74 -9.68 14.47
CA GLU A 17 -2.81 -10.07 13.41
C GLU A 17 -2.60 -8.92 12.40
N GLY A 18 -1.39 -8.35 12.41
CA GLY A 18 -1.08 -7.13 11.67
C GLY A 18 0.26 -7.14 10.94
N PRO A 19 0.80 -5.96 10.58
CA PRO A 19 2.03 -5.83 9.81
C PRO A 19 3.25 -6.50 10.46
N THR A 20 3.31 -6.55 11.79
CA THR A 20 4.41 -7.19 12.54
C THR A 20 4.42 -8.71 12.39
N ASP A 21 3.28 -9.31 12.06
CA ASP A 21 3.09 -10.77 11.94
C ASP A 21 3.24 -11.26 10.49
N VAL A 22 3.55 -10.35 9.56
CA VAL A 22 3.82 -10.70 8.15
C VAL A 22 5.26 -11.18 8.01
N HIS A 23 5.41 -12.44 7.65
CA HIS A 23 6.71 -13.01 7.28
C HIS A 23 7.00 -12.81 5.79
N GLY A 24 8.16 -12.21 5.47
CA GLY A 24 8.61 -11.96 4.10
C GLY A 24 8.12 -10.63 3.50
N PRO A 25 8.31 -10.43 2.19
CA PRO A 25 7.92 -9.18 1.51
C PRO A 25 6.40 -9.06 1.38
N LEU A 26 5.85 -7.83 1.30
CA LEU A 26 4.41 -7.60 1.08
C LEU A 26 3.95 -7.89 -0.36
N PHE A 27 4.87 -7.79 -1.32
CA PHE A 27 4.60 -7.99 -2.74
C PHE A 27 5.65 -8.95 -3.29
N ASP A 28 5.20 -9.89 -4.11
CA ASP A 28 6.04 -10.91 -4.73
C ASP A 28 6.81 -10.33 -5.93
N ARG A 29 6.19 -9.39 -6.64
CA ARG A 29 6.82 -8.67 -7.76
C ARG A 29 6.51 -7.18 -7.73
N LYS A 30 7.49 -6.40 -8.21
CA LYS A 30 7.40 -4.94 -8.33
C LYS A 30 7.92 -4.52 -9.70
N THR A 31 7.08 -3.87 -10.49
CA THR A 31 7.42 -3.40 -11.83
C THR A 31 7.29 -1.88 -11.88
N LEU A 32 8.41 -1.18 -12.11
CA LEU A 32 8.39 0.28 -12.27
C LEU A 32 7.78 0.60 -13.64
N GLN A 33 6.65 1.32 -13.63
CA GLN A 33 5.97 1.72 -14.85
C GLN A 33 6.48 3.07 -15.36
N LYS A 34 6.68 4.04 -14.46
CA LYS A 34 7.10 5.40 -14.84
C LYS A 34 7.72 6.14 -13.68
N THR A 35 8.71 6.99 -13.96
CA THR A 35 9.18 8.04 -13.06
C THR A 35 8.83 9.40 -13.66
N TYR A 36 8.33 10.33 -12.84
CA TYR A 36 7.88 11.63 -13.30
C TYR A 36 7.98 12.67 -12.19
N SER A 37 7.90 13.96 -12.54
CA SER A 37 7.92 15.04 -11.57
C SER A 37 6.71 15.95 -11.75
N ILE A 38 6.04 16.28 -10.65
CA ILE A 38 4.84 17.12 -10.63
C ILE A 38 5.01 18.32 -9.69
N PRO A 39 4.35 19.46 -9.95
CA PRO A 39 4.18 20.49 -8.95
C PRO A 39 3.14 20.02 -7.92
N LEU A 40 3.49 20.05 -6.64
CA LEU A 40 2.59 19.80 -5.52
C LEU A 40 2.45 21.05 -4.67
N ARG A 41 1.21 21.53 -4.50
CA ARG A 41 0.90 22.64 -3.58
C ARG A 41 0.87 22.10 -2.15
N VAL A 42 1.83 22.51 -1.32
CA VAL A 42 1.96 22.02 0.08
C VAL A 42 1.34 22.99 1.09
N SER A 43 1.17 24.26 0.72
CA SER A 43 0.45 25.29 1.48
C SER A 43 -0.26 26.25 0.52
N ALA A 44 -0.99 27.23 1.06
CA ALA A 44 -1.70 28.22 0.26
C ALA A 44 -0.76 29.00 -0.70
N ASP A 45 0.47 29.22 -0.29
CA ASP A 45 1.47 30.07 -0.97
C ASP A 45 2.69 29.31 -1.47
N HIS A 46 2.85 28.02 -1.14
CA HIS A 46 4.03 27.23 -1.49
C HIS A 46 3.71 26.03 -2.38
N THR A 47 4.42 25.94 -3.50
CA THR A 47 4.39 24.79 -4.42
C THR A 47 5.80 24.23 -4.59
N GLN A 48 5.94 22.92 -4.41
CA GLN A 48 7.21 22.22 -4.54
C GLN A 48 7.15 21.25 -5.73
N ARG A 49 8.24 21.15 -6.50
CA ARG A 49 8.40 20.06 -7.46
C ARG A 49 8.81 18.79 -6.73
N ILE A 50 8.03 17.75 -6.85
CA ILE A 50 8.34 16.43 -6.29
C ILE A 50 8.61 15.43 -7.40
N VAL A 51 9.47 14.44 -7.14
CA VAL A 51 9.73 13.31 -8.03
C VAL A 51 8.96 12.12 -7.49
N LEU A 52 8.22 11.44 -8.36
CA LEU A 52 7.36 10.31 -8.05
C LEU A 52 7.63 9.17 -9.03
N SER A 53 7.15 8.00 -8.64
CA SER A 53 7.20 6.79 -9.44
C SER A 53 5.86 6.06 -9.38
N LYS A 54 5.39 5.56 -10.52
CA LYS A 54 4.24 4.68 -10.64
C LYS A 54 4.73 3.24 -10.77
N TRP A 55 4.13 2.35 -9.99
CA TRP A 55 4.50 0.95 -9.92
C TRP A 55 3.29 0.05 -10.14
N GLU A 56 3.57 -1.16 -10.58
CA GLU A 56 2.66 -2.29 -10.54
C GLU A 56 3.21 -3.34 -9.58
N PHE A 57 2.32 -3.90 -8.76
CA PHE A 57 2.66 -4.87 -7.73
C PHE A 57 1.84 -6.13 -7.92
N GLU A 58 2.50 -7.28 -7.85
CA GLU A 58 1.86 -8.59 -7.84
C GLU A 58 2.04 -9.20 -6.45
N TYR A 59 1.01 -9.88 -5.96
CA TYR A 59 1.05 -10.56 -4.66
C TYR A 59 0.08 -11.73 -4.60
N GLU A 60 0.44 -12.74 -3.81
CA GLU A 60 -0.44 -13.79 -3.33
C GLU A 60 -0.76 -13.60 -1.83
N VAL A 61 -2.03 -13.74 -1.45
CA VAL A 61 -2.44 -13.65 -0.05
C VAL A 61 -2.07 -14.95 0.66
N ARG A 62 -1.13 -14.87 1.62
CA ARG A 62 -0.51 -16.02 2.29
C ARG A 62 -1.00 -16.26 3.71
N SER A 63 -1.51 -15.22 4.37
CA SER A 63 -2.02 -15.28 5.74
C SER A 63 -3.01 -14.16 6.00
N GLN A 64 -3.72 -14.24 7.13
CA GLN A 64 -4.65 -13.19 7.54
C GLN A 64 -3.90 -11.89 7.92
N ALA A 65 -2.77 -11.98 8.63
CA ALA A 65 -1.86 -10.85 8.83
C ALA A 65 -1.43 -10.18 7.51
N HIS A 66 -1.09 -10.98 6.49
CA HIS A 66 -0.72 -10.46 5.17
C HIS A 66 -1.90 -9.72 4.52
N ARG A 67 -3.10 -10.33 4.54
CA ARG A 67 -4.33 -9.72 4.04
C ARG A 67 -4.65 -8.39 4.75
N ASN A 68 -4.58 -8.37 6.07
CA ASN A 68 -4.85 -7.17 6.88
C ASN A 68 -3.88 -6.05 6.53
N THR A 69 -2.59 -6.38 6.38
CA THR A 69 -1.55 -5.42 6.00
C THR A 69 -1.77 -4.86 4.59
N LEU A 70 -2.16 -5.71 3.63
CA LEU A 70 -2.54 -5.29 2.27
C LEU A 70 -3.78 -4.37 2.29
N ASN A 71 -4.77 -4.68 3.12
CA ASN A 71 -5.95 -3.83 3.28
C ASN A 71 -5.60 -2.45 3.84
N VAL A 72 -4.68 -2.36 4.81
CA VAL A 72 -4.16 -1.06 5.27
C VAL A 72 -3.44 -0.33 4.15
N ALA A 73 -2.60 -1.02 3.39
CA ALA A 73 -1.88 -0.42 2.27
C ALA A 73 -2.84 0.12 1.19
N LEU A 74 -3.95 -0.58 0.92
CA LEU A 74 -5.01 -0.14 0.01
C LEU A 74 -5.80 1.06 0.55
N GLY A 75 -6.14 1.05 1.85
CA GLY A 75 -6.96 2.11 2.45
C GLY A 75 -6.18 3.39 2.76
N ALA A 76 -4.94 3.27 3.24
CA ALA A 76 -4.13 4.38 3.75
C ALA A 76 -2.91 4.72 2.87
N GLY A 77 -2.71 3.98 1.78
CA GLY A 77 -1.53 4.10 0.92
C GLY A 77 -0.24 3.57 1.57
N ILE A 78 0.84 3.63 0.80
CA ILE A 78 2.20 3.28 1.22
C ILE A 78 3.11 4.51 1.20
N GLY A 79 4.20 4.45 1.98
CA GLY A 79 5.15 5.55 2.08
C GLY A 79 4.58 6.75 2.82
N GLU A 80 5.11 7.93 2.54
CA GLU A 80 4.80 9.14 3.30
C GLU A 80 3.86 10.09 2.56
N ARG A 81 3.41 11.12 3.28
CA ARG A 81 2.65 12.25 2.71
C ARG A 81 1.36 11.83 2.00
N ASN A 82 0.74 10.76 2.48
CA ASN A 82 -0.51 10.24 1.91
C ASN A 82 -1.68 11.23 2.01
N HIS A 83 -1.63 12.19 2.94
CA HIS A 83 -2.62 13.28 3.04
C HIS A 83 -2.64 14.20 1.81
N PHE A 84 -1.57 14.23 1.01
CA PHE A 84 -1.53 14.92 -0.29
C PHE A 84 -1.99 14.02 -1.46
N GLY A 85 -2.53 12.83 -1.17
CA GLY A 85 -2.91 11.85 -2.19
C GLY A 85 -1.74 11.09 -2.81
N LEU A 86 -0.55 11.14 -2.20
CA LEU A 86 0.63 10.40 -2.65
C LEU A 86 0.64 8.96 -2.13
N GLY A 87 1.35 8.08 -2.83
CA GLY A 87 1.56 6.69 -2.38
C GLY A 87 0.28 5.84 -2.32
N THR A 88 -0.80 6.28 -2.96
CA THR A 88 -2.05 5.54 -3.05
C THR A 88 -1.86 4.23 -3.82
N LEU A 89 -2.50 3.16 -3.35
CA LEU A 89 -2.59 1.89 -4.06
C LEU A 89 -4.02 1.66 -4.53
N SER A 90 -4.17 0.88 -5.59
CA SER A 90 -5.47 0.50 -6.12
C SER A 90 -5.39 -0.93 -6.66
N LEU A 91 -6.47 -1.68 -6.50
CA LEU A 91 -6.56 -3.04 -7.02
C LEU A 91 -6.99 -2.97 -8.49
N THR A 92 -6.11 -3.40 -9.40
CA THR A 92 -6.38 -3.38 -10.84
C THR A 92 -6.99 -4.69 -11.34
N SER A 93 -6.57 -5.81 -10.76
CA SER A 93 -7.04 -7.16 -11.10
C SER A 93 -7.05 -8.02 -9.84
N LYS A 94 -7.97 -8.97 -9.79
CA LYS A 94 -8.07 -9.97 -8.73
C LYS A 94 -8.44 -11.29 -9.36
N GLN A 95 -7.63 -12.30 -9.11
CA GLN A 95 -7.98 -13.68 -9.41
C GLN A 95 -8.29 -14.39 -8.09
N GLU A 96 -9.51 -14.88 -7.94
CA GLU A 96 -9.83 -15.79 -6.84
C GLU A 96 -9.20 -17.15 -7.15
N PRO A 97 -8.67 -17.87 -6.15
CA PRO A 97 -8.24 -19.24 -6.35
C PRO A 97 -9.44 -20.06 -6.86
N PHE A 98 -9.22 -20.85 -7.90
CA PHE A 98 -10.25 -21.76 -8.40
C PHE A 98 -10.57 -22.77 -7.29
N LEU A 99 -11.81 -22.75 -6.78
CA LEU A 99 -12.31 -23.81 -5.93
C LEU A 99 -12.54 -25.05 -6.81
N THR A 100 -11.57 -25.96 -6.86
CA THR A 100 -11.79 -27.28 -7.45
C THR A 100 -12.59 -28.12 -6.47
N GLY A 101 -13.91 -28.17 -6.62
CA GLY A 101 -14.74 -29.14 -5.91
C GLY A 101 -16.13 -28.62 -5.54
N VAL A 102 -17.09 -28.84 -6.44
CA VAL A 102 -18.45 -29.30 -6.09
C VAL A 102 -18.79 -30.43 -7.06
#